data_AF-A0A954F056-F1
#
_entry.id   AF-A0A954F056-F1
#
_cell.length_a   1.000
_cell.length_b   1.000
_cell.length_c   1.000
_cell.angle_alpha   90.00
_cell.angle_beta   90.00
_cell.angle_gamma   90.00
#
_symmetry.space_group_name_H-M   'P 1'
#
loop_
_entity.id
_entity.type
_entity.pdbx_description
1 polymer ?
#
loop_
_entity_poly.entity_id
_entity_poly.type
_entity_poly.pdbx_seq_one_letter_code
_entity_poly.pdbx_strand_id
1 'polypeptide(L)'
;FSVVLSGRAELLAKTQRLGALDQRAVIRAALAPLACEEVLPYLQHRLKAAGRPGDVFASDSAQRIWEITQGIPRRVNQLGDLALLVGYADNLAQLGPLEIEAAAEELISIAA
;
A
#
# COMPACT_ATOMS: atom_id res chain seq x y z
N PHE A 1 -22.52 2.92 20.91
CA PHE A 1 -22.24 2.75 19.47
C PHE A 1 -20.88 3.37 19.18
N SER A 2 -20.13 2.81 18.25
CA SER A 2 -18.82 3.35 17.83
C SER A 2 -18.97 3.96 16.45
N VAL A 3 -18.39 5.15 16.25
CA VAL A 3 -18.39 5.84 14.94
C VAL A 3 -16.93 6.00 14.51
N VAL A 4 -16.63 5.58 13.28
CA VAL A 4 -15.35 5.84 12.63
C VAL A 4 -15.58 6.88 11.55
N LEU A 5 -14.86 8.00 11.64
CA LEU A 5 -14.84 9.05 10.62
C LEU A 5 -13.54 8.93 9.85
N SER A 6 -13.62 8.77 8.54
CA SER A 6 -12.47 8.71 7.64
C SER A 6 -12.68 9.66 6.47
N GLY A 7 -11.60 10.27 6.00
CA GLY A 7 -11.63 11.21 4.91
C GLY A 7 -10.27 11.85 4.67
N ARG A 8 -10.27 12.89 3.85
CA ARG A 8 -9.07 13.68 3.58
C ARG A 8 -8.65 14.49 4.82
N ALA A 9 -7.41 14.99 4.83
CA ALA A 9 -6.80 15.70 5.96
C ALA A 9 -7.65 16.88 6.47
N GLU A 10 -8.45 17.53 5.60
CA GLU A 10 -9.30 18.64 5.98
C GLU A 10 -10.45 18.22 6.92
N LEU A 11 -10.81 16.93 6.96
CA LEU A 11 -11.83 16.41 7.86
C LEU A 11 -11.43 16.64 9.33
N LEU A 12 -10.15 16.50 9.66
CA LEU A 12 -9.68 16.67 11.04
C LEU A 12 -9.93 18.10 11.52
N ALA A 13 -9.52 19.09 10.72
CA ALA A 13 -9.75 20.50 11.03
C ALA A 13 -11.24 20.87 11.08
N LYS A 14 -12.08 20.27 10.22
CA LYS A 14 -13.53 20.49 10.23
C LYS A 14 -14.20 19.92 11.48
N THR A 15 -13.81 18.72 11.91
CA THR A 15 -14.41 18.07 13.09
C THR A 15 -14.05 18.79 14.39
N GLN A 16 -12.85 19.38 14.49
CA GLN A 16 -12.44 20.19 15.64
C GLN A 16 -13.29 21.45 15.82
N ARG A 17 -13.86 21.99 14.74
CA ARG A 17 -14.76 23.16 14.79
C ARG A 17 -16.19 22.80 15.23
N LEU A 18 -16.52 21.51 15.31
CA LEU A 18 -17.84 21.02 15.70
C LEU A 18 -17.81 20.61 17.18
N GLY A 19 -17.99 21.58 18.09
CA GLY A 19 -17.73 21.40 19.54
C GLY A 19 -18.32 20.14 20.19
N ALA A 20 -19.56 19.76 19.87
CA ALA A 20 -20.18 18.55 20.44
C ALA A 20 -19.55 17.23 19.92
N LEU A 21 -19.01 17.26 18.69
CA LEU A 21 -18.33 16.11 18.07
C LEU A 21 -16.86 16.06 18.52
N ASP A 22 -16.21 17.22 18.64
CA ASP A 22 -14.82 17.35 19.08
C ASP A 22 -14.61 16.76 20.49
N GLN A 23 -15.52 17.05 21.41
CA GLN A 23 -15.51 16.51 22.78
C GLN A 23 -15.70 14.99 22.87
N ARG A 24 -16.19 14.35 21.81
CA ARG A 24 -16.47 12.90 21.76
C ARG A 24 -15.41 12.11 21.01
N ALA A 25 -14.44 12.79 20.38
CA ALA A 25 -13.38 12.14 19.62
C ALA A 25 -12.29 11.61 20.56
N VAL A 26 -12.33 10.30 20.85
CA VAL A 26 -11.32 9.63 21.71
C VAL A 26 -9.98 9.45 20.99
N ILE A 27 -10.02 9.19 19.68
CA ILE A 27 -8.83 8.93 18.86
C ILE A 27 -8.87 9.82 17.62
N ARG A 28 -7.74 10.44 17.32
CA ARG A 28 -7.49 11.21 16.11
C ARG A 28 -6.18 10.70 15.51
N ALA A 29 -6.24 10.14 14.32
CA ALA A 29 -5.09 9.61 13.63
C ALA A 29 -5.04 10.13 12.19
N ALA A 30 -3.85 10.56 11.77
CA ALA A 30 -3.54 10.76 10.37
C ALA A 30 -2.76 9.53 9.90
N LEU A 31 -3.22 8.89 8.82
CA LEU A 31 -2.51 7.77 8.23
C LEU A 31 -1.38 8.32 7.34
N ALA A 32 -0.14 8.04 7.75
CA ALA A 32 1.02 8.30 6.92
C ALA A 32 1.19 7.21 5.84
N PRO A 33 1.93 7.48 4.76
CA PRO A 33 2.45 6.42 3.89
C PRO A 33 3.27 5.41 4.70
N LEU A 34 3.37 4.19 4.18
CA LEU A 34 4.21 3.14 4.76
C LEU A 34 5.68 3.57 4.72
N ALA A 35 6.40 3.31 5.81
CA ALA A 35 7.85 3.30 5.80
C ALA A 35 8.37 2.16 4.93
N CYS A 36 9.63 2.23 4.50
CA CYS A 36 10.21 1.24 3.60
C CYS A 36 10.16 -0.18 4.22
N GLU A 37 10.48 -0.27 5.50
CA GLU A 37 10.43 -1.48 6.31
C GLU A 37 9.02 -2.05 6.50
N GLU A 38 7.98 -1.25 6.29
CA GLU A 38 6.58 -1.67 6.42
C GLU A 38 6.00 -2.23 5.11
N VAL A 39 6.65 -1.98 3.97
CA VAL A 39 6.14 -2.40 2.65
C VAL A 39 6.09 -3.93 2.52
N LEU A 40 7.16 -4.63 2.90
CA LEU A 40 7.19 -6.09 2.79
C LEU A 40 6.19 -6.77 3.73
N PRO A 41 6.14 -6.43 5.05
CA PRO A 41 5.10 -6.97 5.93
C PRO A 41 3.67 -6.68 5.45
N TYR A 42 3.45 -5.49 4.89
CA TYR A 42 2.16 -5.10 4.31
C TYR A 42 1.76 -6.01 3.13
N LEU A 43 2.67 -6.25 2.19
CA LEU A 43 2.44 -7.14 1.05
C LEU A 43 2.25 -8.59 1.48
N GLN A 44 3.08 -9.09 2.41
CA GLN A 44 2.93 -10.43 2.98
C GLN A 44 1.58 -10.62 3.67
N HIS A 45 1.12 -9.61 4.41
CA HIS A 45 -0.21 -9.63 5.04
C HIS A 45 -1.32 -9.73 3.99
N ARG A 46 -1.24 -8.92 2.92
CA ARG A 46 -2.20 -8.94 1.80
C ARG A 46 -2.24 -10.30 1.10
N LEU A 47 -1.08 -10.86 0.79
CA LEU A 47 -0.94 -12.18 0.16
C LEU A 47 -1.52 -13.30 1.04
N LYS A 48 -1.25 -13.24 2.35
CA LYS A 48 -1.84 -14.17 3.32
C LYS A 48 -3.37 -14.05 3.34
N ALA A 49 -3.92 -12.85 3.31
CA ALA A 49 -5.37 -12.63 3.25
C ALA A 49 -5.99 -13.15 1.94
N ALA A 50 -5.24 -13.12 0.83
CA ALA A 50 -5.62 -13.69 -0.46
C ALA A 50 -5.42 -15.22 -0.56
N GLY A 51 -4.96 -15.89 0.51
CA GLY A 51 -4.77 -17.33 0.54
C GLY A 51 -3.43 -17.82 -0.04
N ARG A 52 -2.48 -16.92 -0.33
CA ARG A 52 -1.13 -17.26 -0.81
C ARG A 52 -0.07 -16.80 0.20
N PRO A 53 0.08 -17.48 1.36
CA PRO A 53 1.16 -17.16 2.28
C PRO A 53 2.53 -17.52 1.66
N GLY A 54 3.56 -16.77 1.99
CA GLY A 54 4.94 -17.04 1.57
C GLY A 54 5.66 -15.81 1.02
N ASP A 55 6.94 -15.99 0.72
CA ASP A 55 7.84 -14.92 0.28
C ASP A 55 7.79 -14.74 -1.25
N VAL A 56 6.64 -14.31 -1.74
CA VAL A 56 6.43 -14.00 -3.18
C VAL A 56 7.23 -12.76 -3.58
N PHE A 57 7.42 -11.80 -2.68
CA PHE A 57 8.28 -10.64 -2.88
C PHE A 57 9.60 -10.88 -2.15
N ALA A 58 10.73 -10.78 -2.85
CA ALA A 58 12.05 -10.86 -2.25
C ALA A 58 12.29 -9.66 -1.33
N SER A 59 13.19 -9.80 -0.34
CA SER A 59 13.42 -8.74 0.65
C SER A 59 13.93 -7.42 0.04
N ASP A 60 14.69 -7.50 -1.04
CA ASP A 60 15.24 -6.36 -1.79
C ASP A 60 14.21 -5.70 -2.72
N SER A 61 13.17 -6.43 -3.15
CA SER A 61 12.07 -5.87 -3.95
C SER A 61 11.28 -4.80 -3.19
N ALA A 62 11.20 -4.90 -1.86
CA ALA A 62 10.45 -3.97 -1.02
C ALA A 62 11.00 -2.54 -1.10
N GLN A 63 12.32 -2.38 -1.15
CA GLN A 63 12.96 -1.08 -1.32
C GLN A 63 12.56 -0.46 -2.66
N ARG A 64 12.61 -1.25 -3.74
CA ARG A 64 12.25 -0.75 -5.08
C ARG A 64 10.78 -0.36 -5.17
N ILE A 65 9.89 -1.18 -4.61
CA ILE A 65 8.46 -0.85 -4.50
C ILE A 65 8.28 0.45 -3.72
N TRP A 66 8.98 0.63 -2.60
CA TRP A 66 8.88 1.85 -1.81
C TRP A 66 9.37 3.08 -2.58
N GLU A 67 10.50 3.01 -3.28
CA GLU A 67 11.03 4.10 -4.11
C GLU A 67 10.03 4.53 -5.19
N ILE A 68 9.38 3.59 -5.86
CA ILE A 68 8.42 3.89 -6.94
C ILE A 68 7.10 4.43 -6.38
N THR A 69 6.64 3.90 -5.25
CA THR A 69 5.29 4.16 -4.72
C THR A 69 5.26 5.23 -3.63
N GLN A 70 6.43 5.56 -3.08
CA GLN A 70 6.63 6.41 -1.90
C GLN A 70 5.84 5.89 -0.69
N GLY A 71 5.70 4.55 -0.58
CA GLY A 71 4.97 3.89 0.50
C GLY A 71 3.46 4.10 0.50
N ILE A 72 2.88 4.77 -0.51
CA ILE A 72 1.45 5.04 -0.56
C ILE A 72 0.70 3.71 -0.79
N PRO A 73 -0.14 3.21 0.15
CA PRO A 73 -0.69 1.86 0.07
C PRO A 73 -1.45 1.56 -1.23
N ARG A 74 -2.17 2.55 -1.76
CA ARG A 74 -2.86 2.42 -3.06
C ARG A 74 -1.88 2.15 -4.20
N ARG A 75 -0.76 2.88 -4.26
CA ARG A 75 0.28 2.70 -5.29
C ARG A 75 1.03 1.40 -5.09
N VAL A 76 1.34 1.04 -3.85
CA VAL A 76 1.92 -0.26 -3.48
C VAL A 76 1.06 -1.41 -4.00
N ASN A 77 -0.27 -1.34 -3.79
CA ASN A 77 -1.18 -2.36 -4.29
C ASN A 77 -1.19 -2.43 -5.82
N GLN A 78 -1.29 -1.28 -6.50
CA GLN A 78 -1.33 -1.26 -7.96
C GLN A 78 -0.07 -1.85 -8.59
N LEU A 79 1.10 -1.48 -8.06
CA LEU A 79 2.37 -2.02 -8.52
C LEU A 79 2.51 -3.51 -8.16
N GLY A 80 2.13 -3.90 -6.95
CA GLY A 80 2.18 -5.29 -6.50
C GLY A 80 1.27 -6.20 -7.33
N ASP A 81 0.06 -5.76 -7.66
CA ASP A 81 -0.89 -6.53 -8.47
C ASP A 81 -0.35 -6.74 -9.91
N LEU A 82 0.29 -5.72 -10.50
CA LEU A 82 0.96 -5.84 -11.80
C LEU A 82 2.21 -6.73 -11.72
N ALA A 83 3.03 -6.58 -10.69
CA ALA A 83 4.20 -7.43 -10.50
C ALA A 83 3.85 -8.91 -10.35
N LEU A 84 2.72 -9.20 -9.68
CA LEU A 84 2.19 -10.57 -9.61
C LEU A 84 1.74 -11.09 -10.98
N LEU A 85 1.17 -10.24 -11.84
CA LEU A 85 0.79 -10.61 -13.20
C LEU A 85 2.01 -10.91 -14.07
N VAL A 86 3.03 -10.04 -14.01
CA VAL A 86 4.32 -10.24 -14.71
C VAL A 86 4.99 -11.53 -14.23
N GLY A 87 5.10 -11.72 -12.91
CA GLY A 87 5.67 -12.95 -12.35
C GLY A 87 4.91 -14.21 -12.73
N TYR A 88 3.59 -14.13 -12.84
CA TYR A 88 2.79 -15.24 -13.32
C TYR A 88 3.07 -15.54 -14.81
N ALA A 89 3.15 -14.51 -15.66
CA ALA A 89 3.47 -14.67 -17.07
C ALA A 89 4.85 -15.33 -17.29
N ASP A 90 5.82 -14.97 -16.45
CA ASP A 90 7.19 -15.50 -16.49
C ASP A 90 7.39 -16.78 -15.65
N ASN A 91 6.31 -17.31 -15.06
CA ASN A 91 6.31 -18.52 -14.24
C ASN A 91 7.30 -18.48 -13.06
N LEU A 92 7.41 -17.30 -12.42
CA LEU A 92 8.29 -17.04 -11.29
C LEU A 92 7.61 -17.33 -9.96
N ALA A 93 8.33 -17.97 -9.04
CA ALA A 93 7.86 -18.24 -7.68
C ALA A 93 8.10 -17.06 -6.73
N GLN A 94 9.04 -16.17 -7.06
CA GLN A 94 9.45 -15.01 -6.27
C GLN A 94 9.82 -13.85 -7.20
N LEU A 95 9.48 -12.63 -6.78
CA LEU A 95 9.68 -11.37 -7.49
C LEU A 95 10.80 -10.57 -6.86
N GLY A 96 11.82 -10.23 -7.65
CA GLY A 96 12.93 -9.36 -7.27
C GLY A 96 12.78 -7.96 -7.85
N PRO A 97 13.79 -7.09 -7.67
CA PRO A 97 13.75 -5.70 -8.14
C PRO A 97 13.54 -5.56 -9.66
N LEU A 98 14.02 -6.52 -10.46
CA LEU A 98 13.89 -6.48 -11.92
C LEU A 98 12.44 -6.62 -12.36
N GLU A 99 11.70 -7.55 -11.77
CA GLU A 99 10.28 -7.76 -12.07
C GLU A 99 9.41 -6.58 -11.59
N ILE A 100 9.81 -5.93 -10.48
CA ILE A 100 9.17 -4.69 -10.02
C ILE A 100 9.36 -3.56 -11.03
N GLU A 101 10.54 -3.44 -11.63
CA GLU A 101 10.80 -2.42 -12.66
C GLU A 101 9.95 -2.65 -13.90
N ALA A 102 9.92 -3.89 -14.39
CA ALA A 102 9.10 -4.28 -15.55
C ALA A 102 7.62 -3.96 -15.30
N ALA A 103 7.10 -4.28 -14.11
CA ALA A 103 5.73 -3.95 -13.73
C ALA A 103 5.47 -2.44 -13.64
N ALA A 104 6.47 -1.65 -13.25
CA ALA A 104 6.35 -0.19 -13.18
C ALA A 104 6.29 0.45 -14.56
N GLU A 105 7.05 -0.05 -15.53
CA GLU A 105 7.02 0.39 -16.92
C GLU A 105 5.62 0.15 -17.54
N GLU A 106 5.00 -1.00 -17.28
CA GLU A 106 3.63 -1.26 -17.73
C GLU A 106 2.60 -0.29 -17.13
N LEU A 107 2.76 0.05 -15.84
CA LEU A 107 1.86 0.97 -15.13
C LEU A 107 1.88 2.37 -15.76
N ILE A 108 3.07 2.83 -16.20
CA ILE A 108 3.23 4.10 -16.91
C ILE A 108 2.60 4.03 -18.30
N SER A 109 2.78 2.93 -19.01
CA SER A 109 2.21 2.71 -20.35
C SER A 109 0.68 2.75 -20.36
N ILE A 110 0.03 2.18 -19.33
CA ILE A 110 -1.45 2.17 -19.22
C ILE A 110 -2.00 3.54 -18.79
N ALA A 111 -1.20 4.36 -18.10
CA ALA A 111 -1.61 5.66 -17.60
C ALA A 111 -1.37 6.83 -18.58
N ALA A 112 -0.66 6.60 -19.68
CA ALA A 112 -0.38 7.55 -20.76
C ALA A 112 -1.44 7.51 -21.87
#